data_AF-A0A1L5KSA6-F1
#
_entry.id   AF-A0A1L5KSA6-F1
#
_cell.length_a   1.000
_cell.length_b   1.000
_cell.length_c   1.000
_cell.angle_alpha   90.00
_cell.angle_beta   90.00
_cell.angle_gamma   90.00
#
_symmetry.space_group_name_H-M   'P 1'
#
loop_
_entity.id
_entity.type
_entity.pdbx_description
1 polymer ?
#
loop_
_entity_poly.entity_id
_entity_poly.type
_entity_poly.pdbx_seq_one_letter_code
_entity_poly.pdbx_strand_id
1 'polypeptide(L)' 'MDKLLPPPPLASDERFSILANIAAERFAQLDLTALMVYLIDQVDASALPALAEQFHVQGLEGWLFTTDEREKRELIKQAI' A
#
# COMPACT_ATOMS: atom_id res chain seq x y z
N MET A 1 -5.34 19.89 11.93
CA MET A 1 -4.50 18.72 11.61
C MET A 1 -3.95 18.22 12.94
N ASP A 2 -4.23 16.98 13.34
CA ASP A 2 -3.79 16.48 14.64
C ASP A 2 -2.26 16.45 14.70
N LYS A 3 -1.68 16.96 15.79
CA LYS A 3 -0.24 16.95 16.02
C LYS A 3 0.23 15.51 16.13
N LEU A 4 1.21 15.12 15.32
CA LEU A 4 1.87 13.83 15.47
C LEU A 4 2.69 13.86 16.76
N LEU A 5 2.24 13.11 17.77
CA LEU A 5 2.93 13.04 19.04
C LEU A 5 4.04 11.98 18.96
N PRO A 6 5.32 12.36 19.13
CA PRO A 6 6.39 11.38 19.20
C PRO A 6 6.25 10.50 20.45
N PRO A 7 6.82 9.29 20.47
CA PRO A 7 6.76 8.41 21.63
C PRO A 7 7.44 9.06 22.86
N PRO A 8 7.10 8.64 24.10
CA PRO A 8 7.50 9.35 25.33
C PRO A 8 9.00 9.67 25.45
N PRO A 9 9.95 8.79 25.09
CA PRO A 9 11.37 9.10 25.16
C PRO A 9 11.82 10.24 24.22
N LEU A 10 11.09 10.48 23.13
CA LEU A 10 11.36 11.54 22.16
C LEU A 10 10.53 12.81 22.47
N ALA A 11 9.37 12.65 23.09
CA ALA A 11 8.48 13.77 23.44
C ALA A 11 9.08 14.71 24.50
N SER A 12 10.06 14.26 25.29
CA SER A 12 10.74 15.11 26.27
C SER A 12 11.65 16.18 25.66
N ASP A 13 11.97 16.08 24.36
CA ASP A 13 12.78 17.06 23.63
C ASP A 13 11.93 17.74 22.54
N GLU A 14 11.81 19.06 22.65
CA GLU A 14 11.00 19.90 21.78
C GLU A 14 11.37 19.73 20.29
N ARG A 15 12.65 19.45 19.99
CA ARG A 15 13.13 19.31 18.61
C ARG A 15 12.46 18.13 17.91
N PHE A 16 12.18 17.04 18.62
CA PHE A 16 11.48 15.89 18.04
C PHE A 16 10.00 16.17 17.82
N SER A 17 9.38 17.01 18.65
CA SER A 17 8.00 17.46 18.42
C SER A 17 7.90 18.34 17.16
N ILE A 18 8.88 19.22 16.95
CA ILE A 18 8.99 20.03 15.73
C ILE A 18 9.20 19.12 14.50
N LEU A 19 10.15 18.19 14.58
CA LEU A 19 10.42 17.25 13.50
C LEU A 19 9.19 16.40 13.15
N ALA A 20 8.45 15.91 14.15
CA ALA A 20 7.23 15.14 13.95
C ALA A 20 6.15 15.94 13.21
N ASN A 21 5.98 17.22 13.54
CA ASN A 21 5.03 18.09 12.84
C ASN A 21 5.45 18.34 11.38
N ILE A 22 6.74 18.60 11.12
CA ILE A 22 7.26 18.75 9.74
C ILE A 22 7.04 17.47 8.93
N ALA A 23 7.29 16.30 9.53
CA ALA A 23 7.06 15.02 8.89
C ALA A 23 5.56 14.80 8.61
N ALA A 24 4.68 15.11 9.55
CA ALA A 24 3.24 14.99 9.38
C ALA A 24 2.71 15.88 8.26
N GLU A 25 3.16 17.14 8.19
CA GLU A 25 2.85 18.06 7.10
C GLU A 25 3.31 17.52 5.75
N ARG A 26 4.54 16.98 5.70
CA ARG A 26 5.08 16.40 4.47
C ARG A 26 4.31 15.17 4.01
N PHE A 27 3.97 14.26 4.92
CA PHE A 27 3.26 13.03 4.59
C PHE A 27 1.81 13.29 4.18
N ALA A 28 1.13 14.26 4.79
CA ALA A 28 -0.25 14.62 4.40
C ALA A 28 -0.35 15.20 2.99
N GLN A 29 0.75 15.69 2.42
CA GLN A 29 0.80 16.22 1.06
C GLN A 29 1.20 15.17 0.01
N LEU A 30 1.52 13.94 0.42
CA LEU A 30 1.83 12.89 -0.54
C LEU A 30 0.56 12.47 -1.28
N ASP A 31 0.60 12.57 -2.61
CA ASP A 31 -0.42 11.96 -3.45
C ASP A 31 -0.21 10.44 -3.48
N LEU A 32 -1.10 9.70 -2.81
CA LEU A 32 -1.07 8.25 -2.75
C LEU A 32 -1.93 7.60 -3.84
N THR A 33 -2.51 8.37 -4.76
CA THR A 33 -3.41 7.86 -5.81
C THR A 33 -2.75 6.77 -6.63
N ALA A 34 -1.47 6.92 -6.97
CA ALA A 34 -0.72 5.92 -7.72
C ALA A 34 -0.57 4.58 -6.96
N LEU A 35 -0.61 4.59 -5.63
CA LEU A 35 -0.53 3.37 -4.81
C LEU A 35 -1.88 2.66 -4.67
N MET A 36 -2.99 3.30 -5.03
CA MET A 36 -4.33 2.68 -4.92
C MET A 36 -4.46 1.42 -5.78
N VAL A 37 -3.64 1.25 -6.81
CA VAL A 37 -3.59 0.01 -7.62
C VAL A 37 -3.25 -1.23 -6.77
N TYR A 38 -2.58 -1.05 -5.62
CA TYR A 38 -2.26 -2.13 -4.68
C TYR A 38 -3.37 -2.44 -3.68
N LEU A 39 -4.48 -1.70 -3.71
CA LEU A 39 -5.70 -2.09 -3.00
C LEU A 39 -6.38 -3.19 -3.83
N ILE A 40 -5.82 -4.41 -3.76
CA ILE A 40 -6.14 -5.51 -4.67
C ILE A 40 -7.62 -5.89 -4.66
N ASP A 41 -8.34 -5.67 -3.56
CA ASP A 41 -9.79 -5.92 -3.51
C ASP A 41 -10.64 -4.82 -4.15
N GLN A 42 -10.06 -3.64 -4.39
CA GLN A 42 -10.77 -2.43 -4.82
C GLN A 42 -10.34 -1.93 -6.21
N VAL A 43 -9.20 -2.37 -6.72
CA VAL A 43 -8.71 -1.98 -8.05
C VAL A 43 -9.63 -2.52 -9.15
N ASP A 44 -9.75 -1.77 -10.24
CA ASP A 44 -10.43 -2.24 -11.45
C ASP A 44 -9.84 -3.58 -11.93
N ALA A 45 -10.70 -4.49 -12.36
CA ALA A 45 -10.30 -5.82 -12.81
C ALA A 45 -9.31 -5.77 -14.00
N SER A 46 -9.31 -4.69 -14.80
CA SER A 46 -8.36 -4.51 -15.89
C SER A 46 -6.90 -4.39 -15.45
N ALA A 47 -6.65 -4.06 -14.17
CA ALA A 47 -5.30 -3.96 -13.62
C ALA A 47 -4.74 -5.31 -13.19
N LEU A 48 -5.59 -6.31 -12.94
CA LEU A 48 -5.17 -7.59 -12.37
C LEU A 48 -4.12 -8.34 -13.22
N PRO A 49 -4.18 -8.35 -14.58
CA PRO A 49 -3.13 -8.98 -15.38
C PRO A 49 -1.74 -8.35 -15.21
N ALA A 50 -1.66 -7.03 -15.12
CA ALA A 50 -0.40 -6.31 -14.91
C ALA A 50 0.13 -6.52 -13.49
N LEU A 51 -0.77 -6.55 -12.49
CA LEU A 51 -0.40 -6.89 -11.12
C LEU A 51 0.09 -8.34 -11.00
N ALA A 52 -0.54 -9.27 -11.71
CA ALA A 52 -0.08 -10.66 -11.75
C ALA A 52 1.33 -10.81 -12.35
N GLU A 53 1.66 -10.01 -13.37
CA GLU A 53 3.02 -9.95 -13.93
C GLU A 53 4.00 -9.38 -12.90
N GLN A 54 3.64 -8.25 -12.29
CA GLN A 54 4.47 -7.56 -11.31
C GLN A 54 4.82 -8.45 -10.11
N PHE A 55 3.85 -9.24 -9.62
CA PHE A 55 4.04 -10.13 -8.48
C PHE A 55 4.45 -11.56 -8.86
N HIS A 56 4.82 -11.80 -10.12
CA HIS A 56 5.31 -13.10 -10.60
C HIS A 56 4.36 -14.27 -10.31
N VAL A 57 3.07 -14.07 -10.57
CA VAL A 57 2.03 -15.11 -10.43
C VAL A 57 1.32 -15.42 -11.75
N GLN A 58 1.87 -14.99 -12.88
CA GLN A 58 1.28 -15.16 -14.22
C GLN A 58 1.41 -16.60 -14.76
N GLY A 59 0.65 -16.93 -15.80
CA GLY A 59 0.79 -18.21 -16.49
C GLY A 59 0.65 -19.42 -15.55
N LEU A 60 1.67 -20.29 -15.57
CA LEU A 60 1.74 -21.51 -14.75
C LEU A 60 2.17 -21.24 -13.29
N GLU A 61 2.45 -20.00 -12.91
CA GLU A 61 2.80 -19.61 -11.54
C GLU A 61 1.56 -19.48 -10.64
N GLY A 62 0.36 -19.64 -11.21
CA GLY A 62 -0.91 -19.65 -10.47
C GLY A 62 -2.08 -19.13 -11.30
N TRP A 63 -1.84 -18.12 -12.14
CA TRP A 63 -2.88 -17.38 -12.85
C TRP A 63 -3.79 -18.25 -13.71
N LEU A 64 -3.24 -19.21 -14.45
CA LEU A 64 -4.01 -20.11 -15.32
C LEU A 64 -4.89 -21.10 -14.55
N PHE A 65 -4.65 -21.27 -13.24
CA PHE A 65 -5.42 -22.17 -12.38
C PHE A 65 -6.54 -21.45 -11.62
N THR A 66 -6.67 -20.13 -11.78
CA THR A 66 -7.75 -19.34 -11.19
C THR A 66 -9.02 -19.42 -12.05
N THR A 67 -10.17 -19.52 -11.39
CA THR A 67 -11.47 -19.74 -12.03
C THR A 67 -12.27 -18.44 -12.16
N ASP A 68 -12.14 -17.54 -11.19
CA ASP A 68 -12.87 -16.29 -11.13
C ASP A 68 -11.98 -15.11 -10.72
N GLU A 69 -12.54 -13.90 -10.75
CA GLU A 69 -11.83 -12.68 -10.38
C GLU A 69 -11.39 -12.68 -8.92
N ARG A 70 -12.19 -13.28 -8.02
CA ARG A 70 -11.87 -13.37 -6.60
C ARG A 70 -10.62 -14.22 -6.38
N GLU A 71 -10.53 -15.38 -7.03
CA GLU A 71 -9.34 -16.23 -6.97
C GLU A 71 -8.09 -15.53 -7.53
N LYS A 72 -8.23 -14.72 -8.59
CA LYS A 72 -7.14 -13.88 -9.11
C LYS A 72 -6.66 -12.85 -8.09
N ARG A 73 -7.59 -12.19 -7.41
CA ARG A 73 -7.27 -11.20 -6.36
C ARG A 73 -6.60 -11.88 -5.16
N GLU A 74 -7.09 -13.04 -4.71
CA GLU A 74 -6.45 -13.82 -3.64
C GLU A 74 -5.05 -14.29 -4.02
N LEU A 75 -4.85 -14.77 -5.24
CA LEU A 75 -3.54 -15.19 -5.73
C LEU A 75 -2.51 -14.04 -5.67
N ILE A 76 -2.88 -12.85 -6.15
CA ILE A 76 -2.00 -11.67 -6.09
C ILE A 76 -1.69 -11.30 -4.64
N LYS A 77 -2.70 -11.28 -3.75
CA LYS A 77 -2.49 -10.94 -2.32
C LYS A 77 -1.56 -11.91 -1.60
N GLN A 78 -1.52 -13.18 -1.99
CA GLN A 78 -0.61 -14.18 -1.41
C GLN A 78 0.85 -14.01 -1.83
N ALA A 79 1.13 -13.21 -2.86
CA ALA A 79 2.48 -12.95 -3.38
C ALA A 79 3.10 -11.63 -2.86
N ILE A 80 2.39 -10.90 -1.99
CA ILE A 80 2.84 -9.66 -1.33
C ILE A 80 3.32 -9.99 0.08
#